data_AF-A0A353BU59-F1
#
_entry.id   AF-A0A353BU59-F1
#
_cell.length_a   1.000
_cell.length_b   1.000
_cell.length_c   1.000
_cell.angle_alpha   90.00
_cell.angle_beta   90.00
_cell.angle_gamma   90.00
#
_symmetry.space_group_name_H-M   'P 1'
#
loop_
_entity.id
_entity.type
_entity.pdbx_description
1 polymer ?
#
loop_
_entity_poly.entity_id
_entity_poly.type
_entity_poly.pdbx_seq_one_letter_code
_entity_poly.pdbx_strand_id
1 'polypeptide(L)'
;MEWLQRMTDAIDYMEKHIEEPLDIAEVSRIAYASSFHFQRMFHMLTGITVMDYLRKRRLTLAAQELAVRQVKVIDVALKYGYETPESFAKAFKQLHGISPTAARVSGQKLKAFPRISFQLSLRGDQQMDYKIVEKEAFQVIGKVLKVSTRDGENLKRIPAFWTECNREGVCERLCAVYKAQELLGICMDMEQEKEQFTYMIA
;
A
#
# COMPACT_ATOMS: atom_id res chain seq x y z
N MET A 1 -3.85 -5.77 16.10
CA MET A 1 -5.15 -5.68 15.42
C MET A 1 -5.91 -4.40 15.78
N GLU A 2 -5.96 -4.01 17.06
CA GLU A 2 -6.72 -2.83 17.50
C GLU A 2 -6.23 -1.48 16.95
N TRP A 3 -4.94 -1.32 16.64
CA TRP A 3 -4.41 0.01 16.28
C TRP A 3 -4.98 0.58 14.98
N LEU A 4 -5.15 -0.23 13.94
CA LEU A 4 -5.73 0.24 12.67
C LEU A 4 -7.22 0.57 12.82
N GLN A 5 -7.95 -0.20 13.64
CA GLN A 5 -9.33 0.11 13.97
C GLN A 5 -9.42 1.44 14.72
N ARG A 6 -8.62 1.62 15.77
CA ARG A 6 -8.53 2.87 16.55
C ARG A 6 -8.14 4.08 15.70
N MET A 7 -7.23 3.89 14.75
CA MET A 7 -6.87 4.91 13.77
C MET A 7 -8.05 5.25 12.86
N THR A 8 -8.81 4.25 12.44
CA THR A 8 -10.04 4.46 11.65
C THR A 8 -11.06 5.23 12.47
N ASP A 9 -11.34 4.83 13.71
CA ASP A 9 -12.28 5.53 14.61
C ASP A 9 -11.89 7.01 14.82
N ALA A 10 -10.59 7.28 14.95
CA ALA A 10 -10.07 8.64 15.06
C ALA A 10 -10.26 9.46 13.76
N ILE A 11 -10.06 8.85 12.58
CA ILE A 11 -10.36 9.49 11.29
C ILE A 11 -11.86 9.77 11.16
N ASP A 12 -12.71 8.84 11.58
CA ASP A 12 -14.15 8.99 11.52
C ASP A 12 -14.61 10.14 12.40
N TYR A 13 -14.02 10.29 13.59
CA TYR A 13 -14.25 11.43 14.44
C TYR A 13 -13.81 12.74 13.77
N MET A 14 -12.60 12.79 13.20
CA MET A 14 -12.10 13.98 12.49
C MET A 14 -12.98 14.38 11.31
N GLU A 15 -13.50 13.42 10.55
CA GLU A 15 -14.39 13.67 9.42
C GLU A 15 -15.78 14.14 9.86
N LYS A 16 -16.30 13.64 10.99
CA LYS A 16 -17.58 14.11 11.56
C LYS A 16 -17.48 15.54 12.07
N HIS A 17 -16.34 15.95 12.61
CA HIS A 17 -16.09 17.28 13.16
C HIS A 17 -15.21 18.13 12.21
N ILE A 18 -15.31 17.90 10.89
CA ILE A 18 -14.40 18.52 9.91
C ILE A 18 -14.52 20.05 9.87
N GLU A 19 -15.68 20.60 10.23
CA GLU A 19 -15.99 22.04 10.24
C GLU A 19 -15.55 22.72 11.55
N GLU A 20 -15.15 21.94 12.57
CA GLU A 20 -14.81 22.44 13.90
C GLU A 20 -13.29 22.57 14.10
N PRO A 21 -12.80 23.40 15.04
CA PRO A 21 -11.38 23.42 15.38
C PRO A 21 -10.88 22.03 15.80
N LEU A 22 -9.69 21.63 15.32
CA LEU A 22 -9.12 20.34 15.68
C LEU A 22 -8.60 20.37 17.12
N ASP A 23 -9.14 19.49 17.96
CA ASP A 23 -8.49 19.09 19.21
C ASP A 23 -7.73 17.77 19.00
N ILE A 24 -6.41 17.87 18.89
CA ILE A 24 -5.56 16.70 18.69
C ILE A 24 -5.48 15.79 19.92
N ALA A 25 -5.67 16.34 21.12
CA ALA A 25 -5.71 15.55 22.34
C ALA A 25 -6.94 14.64 22.32
N GLU A 26 -8.08 15.19 21.90
CA GLU A 26 -9.32 14.45 21.75
C GLU A 26 -9.23 13.32 20.71
N VAL A 27 -8.72 13.65 19.51
CA VAL A 27 -8.52 12.65 18.46
C VAL A 27 -7.59 11.52 18.92
N SER A 28 -6.51 11.88 19.63
CA SER A 28 -5.56 10.88 20.14
C SER A 28 -6.16 10.01 21.26
N ARG A 29 -7.06 10.57 22.08
CA ARG A 29 -7.78 9.86 23.13
C ARG A 29 -8.70 8.79 22.55
N ILE A 30 -9.39 9.09 21.45
CA ILE A 30 -10.23 8.12 20.71
C ILE A 30 -9.37 6.97 20.18
N ALA A 31 -8.15 7.27 19.72
CA ALA A 31 -7.22 6.26 19.27
C ALA A 31 -6.52 5.48 20.43
N TYR A 32 -6.83 5.78 21.69
CA TYR A 32 -6.13 5.27 22.88
C TYR A 32 -4.61 5.48 22.82
N ALA A 33 -4.18 6.66 22.37
CA ALA A 33 -2.78 7.04 22.25
C ALA A 33 -2.52 8.44 22.79
N SER A 34 -1.25 8.71 23.10
CA SER A 34 -0.81 10.10 23.28
C SER A 34 -0.85 10.84 21.94
N SER A 35 -1.00 12.16 21.98
CA SER A 35 -1.04 13.00 20.76
C SER A 35 0.22 12.86 19.92
N PHE A 36 1.38 12.73 20.56
CA PHE A 36 2.65 12.47 19.87
C PHE A 36 2.63 11.12 19.15
N HIS A 37 2.23 10.05 19.83
CA HIS A 37 2.21 8.71 19.23
C HIS A 37 1.20 8.62 18.08
N PHE A 38 0.00 9.18 18.27
CA PHE A 38 -1.02 9.23 17.23
C PHE A 38 -0.52 9.95 15.98
N GLN A 39 0.00 11.17 16.11
CA GLN A 39 0.50 11.93 14.97
C GLN A 39 1.66 11.23 14.25
N ARG A 40 2.60 10.65 15.01
CA ARG A 40 3.71 9.88 14.45
C ARG A 40 3.21 8.68 13.65
N MET A 41 2.29 7.90 14.22
CA MET A 41 1.73 6.72 13.56
C MET A 41 0.88 7.10 12.35
N PHE A 42 0.06 8.15 12.46
CA PHE A 42 -0.71 8.69 11.34
C PHE A 42 0.21 9.08 10.19
N HIS A 43 1.30 9.80 10.47
CA HIS A 43 2.27 10.19 9.45
C HIS A 43 2.98 8.98 8.83
N MET A 44 3.43 8.02 9.64
CA MET A 44 4.07 6.81 9.12
C MET A 44 3.15 5.99 8.22
N LEU A 45 1.84 5.93 8.51
CA LEU A 45 0.89 5.14 7.74
C LEU A 45 0.37 5.87 6.49
N THR A 46 0.21 7.20 6.55
CA THR A 46 -0.46 7.98 5.49
C THR A 46 0.52 8.81 4.64
N GLY A 47 1.75 9.01 5.10
CA GLY A 47 2.73 9.89 4.49
C GLY A 47 2.46 11.39 4.68
N ILE A 48 1.40 11.78 5.38
CA ILE A 48 1.02 13.20 5.60
C ILE A 48 0.71 13.47 7.07
N THR A 49 0.75 14.72 7.49
CA THR A 49 0.38 15.09 8.87
C THR A 49 -1.13 15.17 9.02
N VAL A 50 -1.62 15.05 10.25
CA VAL A 50 -3.06 15.20 10.57
C VAL A 50 -3.60 16.55 10.11
N MET A 51 -2.84 17.62 10.34
CA MET A 51 -3.22 18.97 9.90
C MET A 51 -3.26 19.11 8.38
N ASP A 52 -2.33 18.49 7.66
CA ASP A 52 -2.33 18.50 6.20
C ASP A 52 -3.51 17.70 5.63
N TYR A 53 -3.83 16.56 6.25
CA TYR A 53 -5.03 15.78 5.92
C TYR A 53 -6.30 16.62 6.05
N LEU A 54 -6.55 17.22 7.22
CA LEU A 54 -7.73 18.05 7.46
C LEU A 54 -7.81 19.23 6.49
N ARG A 55 -6.70 19.92 6.25
CA ARG A 55 -6.64 21.03 5.28
C ARG A 55 -7.06 20.59 3.89
N LYS A 56 -6.53 19.47 3.40
CA LYS A 56 -6.87 18.91 2.08
C LYS A 56 -8.34 18.48 2.00
N ARG A 57 -8.86 17.87 3.06
CA ARG A 57 -10.27 17.46 3.17
C ARG A 57 -11.20 18.67 3.17
N ARG A 58 -10.95 19.67 4.02
CA ARG A 58 -11.69 20.93 4.09
C ARG A 58 -11.74 21.65 2.75
N LEU A 59 -10.61 21.81 2.08
CA LEU A 59 -10.57 22.47 0.77
C LEU A 59 -11.30 21.66 -0.31
N THR A 60 -11.24 20.33 -0.26
CA THR A 60 -12.02 19.45 -1.15
C THR A 60 -13.52 19.67 -0.96
N LEU A 61 -14.00 19.68 0.29
CA LEU A 61 -15.41 19.91 0.62
C LEU A 61 -15.86 21.33 0.26
N ALA A 62 -15.03 22.33 0.54
CA ALA A 62 -15.25 23.71 0.15
C ALA A 62 -15.40 23.86 -1.38
N ALA A 63 -14.56 23.19 -2.16
CA ALA A 63 -14.63 23.21 -3.61
C ALA A 63 -15.92 22.56 -4.13
N GLN A 64 -16.34 21.43 -3.54
CA GLN A 64 -17.61 20.78 -3.87
C GLN A 64 -18.80 21.69 -3.55
N GLU A 65 -18.78 22.35 -2.39
CA GLU A 65 -19.84 23.24 -1.98
C GLU A 65 -19.95 24.48 -2.89
N LEU A 66 -18.83 25.07 -3.28
CA LEU A 66 -18.77 26.19 -4.23
C LEU A 66 -19.21 25.80 -5.65
N ALA A 67 -18.93 24.55 -6.08
CA ALA A 67 -19.30 24.08 -7.41
C ALA A 67 -20.80 23.76 -7.53
N VAL A 68 -21.44 23.30 -6.44
CA VAL A 68 -22.84 22.83 -6.44
C VAL A 68 -23.82 23.90 -5.95
N ARG A 69 -23.40 24.82 -5.06
CA ARG A 69 -24.29 25.77 -4.40
C ARG A 69 -23.95 27.22 -4.71
N GLN A 70 -24.97 28.07 -4.72
CA GLN A 70 -24.86 29.53 -4.78
C GLN A 70 -24.59 30.11 -3.37
N VAL A 71 -23.52 29.70 -2.71
CA VAL A 71 -23.10 30.20 -1.38
C VAL A 71 -22.10 31.35 -1.51
N LYS A 72 -21.80 32.17 -0.49
CA LYS A 72 -20.72 33.17 -0.57
C LYS A 72 -19.37 32.52 -0.25
N VAL A 73 -18.29 33.02 -0.88
CA VAL A 73 -16.92 32.49 -0.64
C VAL A 73 -16.53 32.65 0.83
N ILE A 74 -16.89 33.78 1.45
CA ILE A 74 -16.60 34.05 2.86
C ILE A 74 -17.30 33.07 3.81
N ASP A 75 -18.56 32.72 3.53
CA ASP A 75 -19.32 31.77 4.34
C ASP A 75 -18.67 30.39 4.29
N VAL A 76 -18.24 29.95 3.10
CA VAL A 76 -17.50 28.70 2.92
C VAL A 76 -16.15 28.74 3.62
N ALA A 77 -15.41 29.85 3.53
CA ALA A 77 -14.12 30.00 4.19
C ALA A 77 -14.27 29.83 5.72
N LEU A 78 -15.20 30.56 6.32
CA LEU A 78 -15.48 30.51 7.76
C LEU A 78 -15.93 29.11 8.20
N LYS A 79 -16.84 28.50 7.45
CA LYS A 79 -17.35 27.14 7.70
C LYS A 79 -16.24 26.09 7.76
N TYR A 80 -15.23 26.19 6.92
CA TYR A 80 -14.10 25.26 6.90
C TYR A 80 -12.89 25.76 7.72
N GLY A 81 -13.12 26.67 8.67
CA GLY A 81 -12.15 27.05 9.69
C GLY A 81 -11.05 28.02 9.22
N TYR A 82 -11.32 28.82 8.19
CA TYR A 82 -10.45 29.92 7.78
C TYR A 82 -10.98 31.25 8.33
N GLU A 83 -10.12 31.97 9.06
CA GLU A 83 -10.48 33.25 9.69
C GLU A 83 -10.70 34.38 8.66
N THR A 84 -10.01 34.31 7.52
CA THR A 84 -10.05 35.35 6.49
C THR A 84 -10.26 34.78 5.08
N PRO A 85 -11.04 35.46 4.21
CA PRO A 85 -11.18 35.07 2.80
C PRO A 85 -9.85 34.97 2.04
N GLU A 86 -8.88 35.81 2.38
CA GLU A 86 -7.57 35.87 1.73
C GLU A 86 -6.74 34.61 2.04
N SER A 87 -6.74 34.17 3.30
CA SER A 87 -6.04 32.94 3.70
C SER A 87 -6.66 31.71 3.05
N PHE A 88 -7.99 31.66 2.98
CA PHE A 88 -8.72 30.63 2.26
C PHE A 88 -8.41 30.64 0.77
N ALA A 89 -8.51 31.80 0.10
CA ALA A 89 -8.26 31.92 -1.33
C ALA A 89 -6.83 31.50 -1.71
N LYS A 90 -5.84 31.84 -0.89
CA LYS A 90 -4.45 31.41 -1.07
C LYS A 90 -4.31 29.88 -0.97
N ALA A 91 -4.85 29.28 0.08
CA ALA A 91 -4.78 27.83 0.29
C ALA A 91 -5.57 27.05 -0.78
N PHE A 92 -6.75 27.56 -1.14
CA PHE A 92 -7.61 27.00 -2.18
C PHE A 92 -6.92 27.02 -3.54
N LYS A 93 -6.33 28.16 -3.93
CA LYS A 93 -5.57 28.27 -5.19
C LYS A 93 -4.35 27.37 -5.20
N GLN A 94 -3.64 27.24 -4.08
CA GLN A 94 -2.50 26.32 -3.98
C GLN A 94 -2.93 24.87 -4.20
N LEU A 95 -4.09 24.46 -3.68
CA LEU A 95 -4.58 23.10 -3.84
C LEU A 95 -5.17 22.85 -5.23
N HIS A 96 -6.18 23.63 -5.62
CA HIS A 96 -6.98 23.39 -6.82
C HIS A 96 -6.42 24.06 -8.08
N GLY A 97 -5.48 25.00 -7.96
CA GLY A 97 -4.89 25.74 -9.08
C GLY A 97 -5.72 26.95 -9.56
N ILE A 98 -6.96 27.10 -9.08
CA ILE A 98 -7.88 28.17 -9.46
C ILE A 98 -8.42 28.90 -8.22
N SER A 99 -9.03 30.07 -8.41
CA SER A 99 -9.65 30.82 -7.29
C SER A 99 -10.97 30.17 -6.84
N PRO A 100 -11.41 30.41 -5.59
CA PRO A 100 -12.72 29.97 -5.12
C PRO A 100 -13.89 30.47 -5.98
N THR A 101 -13.81 31.69 -6.52
CA THR A 101 -14.84 32.25 -7.40
C THR A 101 -14.87 31.52 -8.74
N ALA A 102 -13.70 31.19 -9.30
CA ALA A 102 -13.61 30.44 -10.54
C ALA A 102 -14.17 29.02 -10.40
N ALA A 103 -13.99 28.38 -9.23
CA ALA A 103 -14.49 27.04 -8.95
C ALA A 103 -16.03 26.89 -9.04
N ARG A 104 -16.78 28.00 -9.03
CA ARG A 104 -18.24 28.00 -9.22
C ARG A 104 -18.66 27.75 -10.66
N VAL A 105 -17.77 28.02 -11.61
CA VAL A 105 -18.07 27.87 -13.03
C VAL A 105 -18.09 26.37 -13.34
N SER A 106 -19.14 25.90 -14.01
CA SER A 106 -19.23 24.50 -14.41
C SER A 106 -18.07 24.11 -15.35
N GLY A 107 -17.59 22.87 -15.24
CA GLY A 107 -16.51 22.33 -16.08
C GLY A 107 -15.08 22.61 -15.60
N GLN A 108 -14.89 23.24 -14.44
CA GLN A 108 -13.56 23.44 -13.87
C GLN A 108 -12.97 22.13 -13.31
N LYS A 109 -11.65 21.95 -13.49
CA LYS A 109 -10.92 20.80 -12.93
C LYS A 109 -10.53 21.09 -11.48
N LEU A 110 -11.17 20.41 -10.54
CA LEU A 110 -10.89 20.52 -9.11
C LEU A 110 -10.14 19.26 -8.63
N LYS A 111 -9.11 19.44 -7.80
CA LYS A 111 -8.48 18.30 -7.11
C LYS A 111 -9.34 17.84 -5.94
N ALA A 112 -9.52 16.53 -5.81
CA ALA A 112 -10.24 15.93 -4.69
C ALA A 112 -9.29 15.07 -3.87
N PHE A 113 -9.32 15.25 -2.55
CA PHE A 113 -8.63 14.39 -1.60
C PHE A 113 -9.70 13.57 -0.87
N PRO A 114 -9.89 12.30 -1.22
CA PRO A 114 -10.90 11.47 -0.58
C PRO A 114 -10.55 11.23 0.89
N ARG A 115 -11.56 10.83 1.67
CA ARG A 115 -11.36 10.34 3.04
C ARG A 115 -10.39 9.16 3.01
N ILE A 116 -9.44 9.14 3.94
CA ILE A 116 -8.53 8.01 4.09
C ILE A 116 -9.32 6.82 4.67
N SER A 117 -9.07 5.63 4.11
CA SER A 117 -9.54 4.36 4.66
C SER A 117 -8.38 3.38 4.69
N PHE A 118 -8.34 2.52 5.72
CA PHE A 118 -7.34 1.47 5.84
C PHE A 118 -7.99 0.13 5.51
N GLN A 119 -7.40 -0.62 4.58
CA GLN A 119 -7.73 -2.02 4.34
C GLN A 119 -6.52 -2.87 4.69
N LEU A 120 -6.66 -3.76 5.68
CA LEU A 120 -5.62 -4.71 6.04
C LEU A 120 -5.87 -6.02 5.28
N SER A 121 -4.97 -6.38 4.36
CA SER A 121 -4.89 -7.74 3.85
C SER A 121 -3.86 -8.51 4.67
N LEU A 122 -4.30 -9.45 5.50
CA LEU A 122 -3.40 -10.43 6.11
C LEU A 122 -2.99 -11.42 5.02
N ARG A 123 -1.69 -11.52 4.72
CA ARG A 123 -1.14 -12.53 3.80
C ARG A 123 -0.40 -13.58 4.63
N GLY A 124 -0.78 -14.85 4.50
CA GLY A 124 -0.26 -15.97 5.31
C GLY A 124 -1.33 -16.78 6.06
N ASP A 125 -2.61 -16.59 5.73
CA ASP A 125 -3.79 -17.28 6.29
C ASP A 125 -4.16 -18.58 5.55
N GLN A 126 -3.45 -18.91 4.47
CA GLN A 126 -3.66 -20.19 3.78
C GLN A 126 -2.99 -21.31 4.57
N GLN A 127 -3.84 -22.17 5.13
CA GLN A 127 -3.45 -23.40 5.81
C GLN A 127 -2.67 -24.29 4.82
N MET A 128 -1.39 -24.54 5.11
CA MET A 128 -0.57 -25.49 4.37
C MET A 128 -0.59 -26.81 5.12
N ASP A 129 -1.18 -27.84 4.51
CA ASP A 129 -1.08 -29.20 5.03
C ASP A 129 0.38 -29.66 4.96
N TYR A 130 0.99 -29.95 6.11
CA TYR A 130 2.38 -30.42 6.20
C TYR A 130 2.46 -31.77 6.89
N LYS A 131 3.45 -32.57 6.48
CA LYS A 131 3.88 -33.78 7.19
C LYS A 131 5.40 -33.84 7.19
N ILE A 132 5.98 -34.23 8.32
CA ILE A 132 7.40 -34.56 8.39
C ILE A 132 7.53 -36.03 8.02
N VAL A 133 8.36 -36.32 7.01
CA VAL A 133 8.62 -37.68 6.54
C VAL A 133 10.12 -37.89 6.47
N GLU A 134 10.56 -39.07 6.86
CA GLU A 134 11.91 -39.56 6.57
C GLU A 134 11.88 -40.24 5.19
N LYS A 135 12.89 -39.94 4.35
CA LYS A 135 13.02 -40.50 3.01
C LYS A 135 14.41 -41.09 2.86
N GLU A 136 14.49 -42.26 2.24
CA GLU A 136 15.76 -42.88 1.84
C GLU A 136 16.54 -41.96 0.90
N ALA A 137 17.87 -42.03 0.95
CA ALA A 137 18.73 -41.32 0.01
C ALA A 137 18.51 -41.85 -1.41
N PHE A 138 18.47 -40.95 -2.39
CA PHE A 138 18.29 -41.28 -3.80
C PHE A 138 19.21 -40.45 -4.68
N GLN A 139 19.47 -40.94 -5.89
CA GLN A 139 20.30 -40.25 -6.87
C GLN A 139 19.41 -39.46 -7.83
N VAL A 140 19.94 -38.33 -8.30
CA VAL A 140 19.29 -37.43 -9.25
C VAL A 140 20.28 -37.03 -10.33
N ILE A 141 19.79 -36.85 -11.55
CA ILE A 141 20.53 -36.22 -12.64
C ILE A 141 19.71 -35.04 -13.11
N GLY A 142 20.35 -33.92 -13.42
CA GLY A 142 19.60 -32.73 -13.80
C GLY A 142 20.44 -31.64 -14.45
N LYS A 143 19.77 -30.66 -15.04
CA LYS A 143 20.39 -29.43 -15.54
C LYS A 143 20.41 -28.42 -14.39
N VAL A 144 21.55 -27.76 -14.19
CA VAL A 144 21.78 -26.85 -13.07
C VAL A 144 21.81 -25.39 -13.52
N LEU A 145 21.44 -24.49 -12.60
CA LEU A 145 21.50 -23.05 -12.75
C LEU A 145 21.95 -22.41 -11.43
N LYS A 146 22.98 -21.56 -11.48
CA LYS A 146 23.33 -20.70 -10.34
C LYS A 146 22.46 -19.45 -10.34
N VAL A 147 21.79 -19.18 -9.22
CA VAL A 147 20.89 -18.03 -9.04
C VAL A 147 21.15 -17.31 -7.72
N SER A 148 20.82 -16.02 -7.69
CA SER A 148 20.83 -15.20 -6.48
C SER A 148 19.42 -15.03 -5.91
N THR A 149 19.30 -14.83 -4.61
CA THR A 149 18.08 -14.36 -3.94
C THR A 149 17.97 -12.83 -3.89
N ARG A 150 19.04 -12.11 -4.25
CA ARG A 150 19.05 -10.64 -4.36
C ARG A 150 18.02 -10.15 -5.36
N ASP A 151 17.29 -9.10 -4.98
CA ASP A 151 16.29 -8.43 -5.82
C ASP A 151 15.23 -9.37 -6.44
N GLY A 152 15.01 -10.54 -5.82
CA GLY A 152 14.10 -11.58 -6.31
C GLY A 152 14.55 -12.20 -7.64
N GLU A 153 15.85 -12.22 -7.94
CA GLU A 153 16.40 -12.78 -9.17
C GLU A 153 15.97 -14.25 -9.36
N ASN A 154 16.06 -15.07 -8.32
CA ASN A 154 15.60 -16.47 -8.32
C ASN A 154 14.14 -16.62 -8.77
N LEU A 155 13.24 -15.72 -8.34
CA LEU A 155 11.82 -15.74 -8.71
C LEU A 155 11.58 -15.48 -10.20
N LYS A 156 12.56 -14.91 -10.90
CA LYS A 156 12.49 -14.63 -12.35
C LYS A 156 13.26 -15.67 -13.16
N ARG A 157 14.48 -16.02 -12.72
CA ARG A 157 15.39 -16.89 -13.46
C ARG A 157 14.98 -18.36 -13.40
N ILE A 158 14.46 -18.84 -12.27
CA ILE A 158 14.03 -20.24 -12.15
C ILE A 158 12.85 -20.55 -13.10
N PRO A 159 11.77 -19.75 -13.16
CA PRO A 159 10.69 -19.98 -14.14
C PRO A 159 11.16 -19.89 -15.60
N ALA A 160 12.06 -18.95 -15.91
CA ALA A 160 12.67 -18.84 -17.24
C ALA A 160 13.47 -20.09 -17.60
N PHE A 161 14.22 -20.63 -16.64
CA PHE A 161 15.01 -21.85 -16.80
C PHE A 161 14.15 -23.09 -17.04
N TRP A 162 13.04 -23.25 -16.30
CA TRP A 162 12.04 -24.29 -16.59
C TRP A 162 11.46 -24.17 -18.00
N THR A 163 11.14 -22.93 -18.42
CA THR A 163 10.61 -22.67 -19.76
C THR A 163 11.60 -23.04 -20.86
N GLU A 164 12.88 -22.70 -20.67
CA GLU A 164 13.98 -23.07 -21.57
C GLU A 164 14.14 -24.60 -21.63
N CYS A 165 14.22 -25.27 -20.48
CA CYS A 165 14.42 -26.72 -20.42
C CYS A 165 13.28 -27.50 -21.07
N ASN A 166 12.03 -27.05 -20.87
CA ASN A 166 10.87 -27.64 -21.54
C ASN A 166 10.94 -27.43 -23.06
N ARG A 167 11.29 -26.22 -23.52
CA ARG A 167 11.40 -25.90 -24.94
C ARG A 167 12.50 -26.70 -25.64
N GLU A 168 13.64 -26.91 -24.97
CA GLU A 168 14.78 -27.68 -25.49
C GLU A 168 14.60 -29.21 -25.36
N GLY A 169 13.45 -29.67 -24.87
CA GLY A 169 13.16 -31.08 -24.63
C GLY A 169 14.05 -31.72 -23.54
N VAL A 170 14.70 -30.91 -22.70
CA VAL A 170 15.55 -31.41 -21.60
C VAL A 170 14.69 -32.20 -20.61
N CYS A 171 13.53 -31.67 -20.24
CA CYS A 171 12.61 -32.31 -19.30
C CYS A 171 12.11 -33.66 -19.82
N GLU A 172 11.77 -33.76 -21.11
CA GLU A 172 11.36 -35.03 -21.74
C GLU A 172 12.49 -36.07 -21.71
N ARG A 173 13.73 -35.64 -21.97
CA ARG A 173 14.90 -36.52 -21.88
C ARG A 173 15.15 -36.99 -20.45
N LEU A 174 15.04 -36.11 -19.46
CA LEU A 174 15.20 -36.47 -18.04
C LEU A 174 14.17 -37.53 -17.62
N CYS A 175 12.90 -37.32 -17.97
CA CYS A 175 11.84 -38.31 -17.71
C CYS A 175 12.12 -39.65 -18.40
N ALA A 176 12.60 -39.62 -19.65
CA ALA A 176 12.89 -40.83 -20.42
C ALA A 176 14.04 -41.67 -19.84
N VAL A 177 15.10 -41.01 -19.33
CA VAL A 177 16.29 -41.70 -18.78
C VAL A 177 15.94 -42.51 -17.53
N TYR A 178 15.09 -41.98 -16.65
CA TYR A 178 14.77 -42.61 -15.37
C TYR A 178 13.39 -43.28 -15.31
N LYS A 179 12.60 -43.24 -16.40
CA LYS A 179 11.15 -43.54 -16.36
C LYS A 179 10.47 -42.79 -15.21
N ALA A 180 10.95 -41.60 -14.90
CA ALA A 180 10.47 -40.81 -13.79
C ALA A 180 9.05 -40.35 -14.09
N GLN A 181 8.15 -40.49 -13.12
CA GLN A 181 6.77 -40.00 -13.25
C GLN A 181 6.69 -38.48 -13.02
N GLU A 182 7.69 -37.90 -12.35
CA GLU A 182 7.70 -36.51 -11.91
C GLU A 182 9.12 -35.94 -12.00
N LEU A 183 9.21 -34.63 -12.22
CA LEU A 183 10.46 -33.85 -12.17
C LEU A 183 10.56 -33.12 -10.83
N LEU A 184 11.78 -32.95 -10.34
CA LEU A 184 12.10 -32.26 -9.10
C LEU A 184 12.81 -30.93 -9.38
N GLY A 185 12.47 -29.93 -8.56
CA GLY A 185 13.23 -28.69 -8.43
C GLY A 185 14.04 -28.72 -7.15
N ILE A 186 15.36 -28.90 -7.25
CA ILE A 186 16.24 -29.11 -6.09
C ILE A 186 17.10 -27.87 -5.88
N CYS A 187 17.03 -27.28 -4.69
CA CYS A 187 17.93 -26.21 -4.25
C CYS A 187 19.08 -26.83 -3.45
N MET A 188 20.31 -26.52 -3.83
CA MET A 188 21.53 -27.09 -3.25
C MET A 188 22.66 -26.06 -3.22
N ASP A 189 23.71 -26.33 -2.44
CA ASP A 189 24.90 -25.48 -2.31
C ASP A 189 24.60 -24.02 -1.94
N MET A 190 23.78 -23.80 -0.90
CA MET A 190 23.44 -22.44 -0.46
C MET A 190 24.66 -21.72 0.12
N GLU A 191 25.17 -20.70 -0.59
CA GLU A 191 26.21 -19.78 -0.14
C GLU A 191 25.56 -18.56 0.53
N GLN A 192 25.29 -18.67 1.84
CA GLN A 192 24.48 -17.70 2.59
C GLN A 192 25.03 -16.26 2.54
N GLU A 193 26.35 -16.08 2.60
CA GLU A 193 27.01 -14.76 2.53
C GLU A 193 26.85 -14.07 1.17
N LYS A 194 26.79 -14.86 0.10
CA LYS A 194 26.66 -14.36 -1.28
C LYS A 194 25.21 -14.33 -1.75
N GLU A 195 24.28 -14.85 -0.96
CA GLU A 195 22.86 -14.98 -1.27
C GLU A 195 22.60 -15.80 -2.55
N GLN A 196 23.49 -16.76 -2.83
CA GLN A 196 23.47 -17.58 -4.05
C GLN A 196 23.28 -19.06 -3.73
N PHE A 197 22.66 -19.78 -4.66
CA PHE A 197 22.53 -21.23 -4.60
C PHE A 197 22.47 -21.85 -6.00
N THR A 198 22.66 -23.16 -6.05
CA THR A 198 22.47 -23.97 -7.24
C THR A 198 21.05 -24.50 -7.26
N TYR A 199 20.30 -24.21 -8.32
CA TYR A 199 19.00 -24.81 -8.60
C TYR A 199 19.14 -25.88 -9.68
N MET A 200 18.56 -27.05 -9.47
CA MET A 200 18.59 -28.16 -10.41
C MET A 200 17.19 -28.59 -10.81
N ILE A 201 16.98 -28.80 -12.11
CA ILE A 201 15.83 -29.51 -12.66
C ILE A 201 16.27 -30.94 -12.91
N ALA A 202 15.68 -31.90 -12.19
CA ALA A 202 16.05 -33.31 -12.22
C ALA A 202 14.85 -34.22 -12.46
#